data_AF-H2YNM5-F1
#
_entry.id   AF-H2YNM5-F1
#
_cell.length_a   1.000
_cell.length_b   1.000
_cell.length_c   1.000
_cell.angle_alpha   90.00
_cell.angle_beta   90.00
_cell.angle_gamma   90.00
#
_symmetry.space_group_name_H-M   'P 1'
#
loop_
_entity.id
_entity.type
_entity.pdbx_description
1 polymer ?
#
loop_
_entity_poly.entity_id
_entity_poly.type
_entity_poly.pdbx_seq_one_letter_code
_entity_poly.pdbx_strand_id
1 'polypeptide(L)'
;IPQDSVKSIGESIGILQLPDHAMKYLSEETSFRVKEIVQEAMKYCSHRKSNKLKCQDIDNSFKAKNLEPLYGFISEEFIPFRFASGGGRELHFIEDKELDLNEIINGSLPKIPHDVAMKAHWLAIEGVQPSVPENPVPETHFSIEVLKKGDLKEGRKGVPPMKSCHKPENSSLVALKSRFTHELSVEQQLYYKEITEAAVGSSEARRAEALQSLATDPGLSQMLPRFSTFVSEGVRVNVVQNNLALLIYLMRMVKALMDNPTLNLEKYLHEMIPAVMTCIVSRQLCTRPDVDNHWALRDYAARLMAQICRSFSTSTNLIQSRITGTFCKCLHDDKSSLAARYGSVAGLAELGTDVVQNLALPRLQVEGGRIKNILESPLLNPIDRTAAEHLRGLLVKHCGPVIKTIRQPPDHPEEYLKDYGSLGPLICQHIIKLR
;
A
#
# COMPACT_ATOMS: atom_id res chain seq x y z
N ILE A 1 -52.98 -8.23 17.17
CA ILE A 1 -53.34 -7.00 17.92
C ILE A 1 -54.32 -7.42 19.03
N PRO A 2 -54.41 -6.77 20.19
CA PRO A 2 -55.44 -7.11 21.18
C PRO A 2 -56.86 -6.92 20.62
N GLN A 3 -57.81 -7.78 20.97
CA GLN A 3 -59.20 -7.64 20.53
C GLN A 3 -59.82 -6.33 21.05
N ASP A 4 -59.40 -5.89 22.22
CA ASP A 4 -59.82 -4.62 22.84
C ASP A 4 -59.44 -3.40 21.99
N SER A 5 -58.33 -3.45 21.25
CA SER A 5 -57.95 -2.37 20.31
C SER A 5 -58.90 -2.30 19.12
N VAL A 6 -59.31 -3.45 18.58
CA VAL A 6 -60.29 -3.51 17.47
C VAL A 6 -61.66 -3.04 17.93
N LYS A 7 -62.06 -3.42 19.15
CA LYS A 7 -63.30 -2.95 19.78
C LYS A 7 -63.29 -1.44 20.00
N SER A 8 -62.18 -0.88 20.48
CA SER A 8 -62.04 0.57 20.71
C SER A 8 -62.13 1.38 19.41
N ILE A 9 -61.60 0.86 18.29
CA ILE A 9 -61.73 1.48 16.96
C ILE A 9 -63.18 1.34 16.43
N GLY A 10 -63.86 0.23 16.72
CA GLY A 10 -65.28 0.09 16.40
C GLY A 10 -66.16 1.10 17.16
N GLU A 11 -65.90 1.28 18.45
CA GLU A 11 -66.57 2.26 19.31
C GLU A 11 -66.35 3.69 18.82
N SER A 12 -65.15 4.04 18.30
CA SER A 12 -64.87 5.39 17.77
C SER A 12 -65.62 5.74 16.49
N ILE A 13 -65.98 4.73 15.69
CA ILE A 13 -66.79 4.87 14.48
C ILE A 13 -68.31 4.85 14.82
N GLY A 14 -68.67 4.54 16.07
CA GLY A 14 -70.06 4.48 16.54
C GLY A 14 -70.70 3.08 16.46
N ILE A 15 -69.91 2.02 16.26
CA ILE A 15 -70.38 0.63 16.24
C ILE A 15 -70.25 0.04 17.65
N LEU A 16 -71.37 -0.06 18.37
CA LEU A 16 -71.39 -0.44 19.80
C LEU A 16 -71.25 -1.95 20.07
N GLN A 17 -71.65 -2.81 19.13
CA GLN A 17 -71.59 -4.26 19.30
C GLN A 17 -71.05 -4.95 18.05
N LEU A 18 -69.78 -5.38 18.11
CA LEU A 18 -69.14 -6.25 17.13
C LEU A 18 -69.15 -7.70 17.64
N PRO A 19 -69.53 -8.70 16.82
CA PRO A 19 -69.45 -10.10 17.21
C PRO A 19 -67.99 -10.53 17.50
N ASP A 20 -67.78 -11.34 18.55
CA ASP A 20 -66.45 -11.79 18.97
C ASP A 20 -65.66 -12.51 17.86
N HIS A 21 -66.36 -13.28 17.01
CA HIS A 21 -65.75 -13.94 15.86
C HIS A 21 -65.18 -12.93 14.84
N ALA A 22 -65.88 -11.82 14.59
CA ALA A 22 -65.44 -10.79 13.66
C ALA A 22 -64.23 -10.02 14.23
N MET A 23 -64.24 -9.72 15.53
CA MET A 23 -63.10 -9.08 16.21
C MET A 23 -61.83 -9.92 16.15
N LYS A 24 -61.97 -11.24 16.35
CA LYS A 24 -60.85 -12.18 16.22
C LYS A 24 -60.27 -12.19 14.80
N TYR A 25 -61.13 -12.32 13.79
CA TYR A 25 -60.70 -12.35 12.40
C TYR A 25 -60.00 -11.04 11.97
N LEU A 26 -60.59 -9.88 12.30
CA LEU A 26 -60.01 -8.57 12.00
C LEU A 26 -58.64 -8.36 12.69
N SER A 27 -58.50 -8.82 13.93
CA SER A 27 -57.23 -8.74 14.64
C SER A 27 -56.13 -9.59 14.00
N GLU A 28 -56.47 -10.80 13.56
CA GLU A 28 -55.55 -11.72 12.87
C GLU A 28 -55.12 -11.15 11.51
N GLU A 29 -56.07 -10.68 10.71
CA GLU A 29 -55.79 -10.05 9.40
C GLU A 29 -54.94 -8.79 9.56
N THR A 30 -55.25 -7.91 10.52
CA THR A 30 -54.46 -6.69 10.74
C THR A 30 -53.03 -7.03 11.19
N SER A 31 -52.87 -8.04 12.06
CA SER A 31 -51.55 -8.53 12.47
C SER A 31 -50.75 -9.09 11.29
N PHE A 32 -51.41 -9.81 10.37
CA PHE A 32 -50.80 -10.30 9.15
C PHE A 32 -50.32 -9.16 8.25
N ARG A 33 -51.18 -8.16 7.98
CA ARG A 33 -50.83 -6.99 7.17
C ARG A 33 -49.66 -6.18 7.73
N VAL A 34 -49.63 -5.97 9.05
CA VAL A 34 -48.50 -5.29 9.72
C VAL A 34 -47.19 -6.07 9.52
N LYS A 35 -47.21 -7.40 9.72
CA LYS A 35 -46.02 -8.23 9.48
C LYS A 35 -45.56 -8.15 8.02
N GLU A 36 -46.49 -8.16 7.09
CA GLU A 36 -46.21 -8.07 5.65
C GLU A 36 -45.56 -6.73 5.26
N ILE A 37 -45.97 -5.62 5.90
CA ILE A 37 -45.36 -4.29 5.71
C ILE A 37 -43.95 -4.25 6.33
N VAL A 38 -43.80 -4.75 7.56
CA VAL A 38 -42.50 -4.78 8.25
C VAL A 38 -41.49 -5.65 7.50
N GLN A 39 -41.91 -6.78 6.94
CA GLN A 39 -41.05 -7.62 6.12
C GLN A 39 -40.54 -6.89 4.87
N GLU A 40 -41.39 -6.12 4.20
CA GLU A 40 -40.99 -5.33 3.04
C GLU A 40 -40.05 -4.18 3.44
N ALA A 41 -40.34 -3.50 4.54
CA ALA A 41 -39.48 -2.45 5.09
C ALA A 41 -38.09 -3.01 5.50
N MET A 42 -38.01 -4.23 6.02
CA MET A 42 -36.73 -4.90 6.32
C MET A 42 -35.89 -5.14 5.05
N LYS A 43 -36.52 -5.42 3.89
CA LYS A 43 -35.79 -5.53 2.62
C LYS A 43 -35.16 -4.19 2.26
N TYR A 44 -35.92 -3.09 2.33
CA TYR A 44 -35.38 -1.74 2.10
C TYR A 44 -34.23 -1.40 3.07
N CYS A 45 -34.35 -1.78 4.35
CA CYS A 45 -33.29 -1.59 5.34
C CYS A 45 -32.00 -2.33 4.96
N SER A 46 -32.13 -3.59 4.51
CA SER A 46 -31.01 -4.40 4.03
C SER A 46 -30.37 -3.81 2.76
N HIS A 47 -31.18 -3.35 1.80
CA HIS A 47 -30.69 -2.68 0.59
C HIS A 47 -29.94 -1.38 0.88
N ARG A 48 -30.33 -0.67 1.94
CA ARG A 48 -29.62 0.53 2.45
C ARG A 48 -28.33 0.20 3.22
N LYS A 49 -28.03 -1.09 3.47
CA LYS A 49 -26.89 -1.55 4.26
C LYS A 49 -26.88 -1.01 5.70
N SER A 50 -28.06 -0.85 6.30
CA SER A 50 -28.21 -0.43 7.69
C SER A 50 -28.87 -1.53 8.52
N ASN A 51 -28.49 -1.61 9.80
CA ASN A 51 -29.10 -2.54 10.76
C ASN A 51 -30.24 -1.89 11.58
N LYS A 52 -30.59 -0.63 11.30
CA LYS A 52 -31.64 0.13 12.01
C LYS A 52 -32.74 0.54 11.04
N LEU A 53 -33.95 -0.01 11.23
CA LEU A 53 -35.13 0.37 10.46
C LEU A 53 -35.47 1.84 10.71
N LYS A 54 -35.62 2.65 9.66
CA LYS A 54 -36.08 4.05 9.75
C LYS A 54 -37.51 4.18 9.20
N CYS A 55 -38.21 5.27 9.54
CA CYS A 55 -39.56 5.56 9.02
C CYS A 55 -39.61 5.58 7.49
N GLN A 56 -38.56 6.11 6.85
CA GLN A 56 -38.40 6.11 5.38
C GLN A 56 -38.48 4.70 4.76
N ASP A 57 -37.97 3.66 5.45
CA ASP A 57 -38.02 2.28 4.96
C ASP A 57 -39.47 1.77 4.95
N ILE A 58 -40.28 2.19 5.91
CA ILE A 58 -41.71 1.87 6.01
C ILE A 58 -42.51 2.67 4.98
N ASP A 59 -42.21 3.96 4.78
CA ASP A 59 -42.85 4.79 3.75
C ASP A 59 -42.64 4.22 2.33
N ASN A 60 -41.44 3.70 2.06
CA ASN A 60 -41.15 3.01 0.80
C ASN A 60 -41.93 1.70 0.67
N SER A 61 -42.16 0.99 1.78
CA SER A 61 -43.02 -0.20 1.78
C SER A 61 -44.49 0.12 1.50
N PHE A 62 -45.02 1.25 2.01
CA PHE A 62 -46.38 1.71 1.70
C PHE A 62 -46.51 2.07 0.23
N LYS A 63 -45.55 2.82 -0.33
CA LYS A 63 -45.52 3.15 -1.76
C LYS A 63 -45.49 1.89 -2.64
N ALA A 64 -44.68 0.89 -2.27
CA ALA A 64 -44.60 -0.36 -3.03
C ALA A 64 -45.91 -1.15 -3.05
N LYS A 65 -46.72 -1.05 -1.99
CA LYS A 65 -48.04 -1.70 -1.87
C LYS A 65 -49.20 -0.85 -2.36
N ASN A 66 -48.93 0.34 -2.90
CA ASN A 66 -49.95 1.34 -3.28
C ASN A 66 -50.88 1.70 -2.10
N LEU A 67 -50.34 1.77 -0.89
CA LEU A 67 -51.04 2.23 0.30
C LEU A 67 -50.84 3.74 0.47
N GLU A 68 -51.80 4.39 1.13
CA GLU A 68 -51.73 5.82 1.43
C GLU A 68 -50.53 6.12 2.35
N PRO A 69 -49.75 7.18 2.05
CA PRO A 69 -48.59 7.54 2.86
C PRO A 69 -49.01 8.14 4.20
N LEU A 70 -48.31 7.76 5.27
CA LEU A 70 -48.50 8.34 6.60
C LEU A 70 -47.61 9.57 6.77
N TYR A 71 -48.22 10.74 6.93
CA TYR A 71 -47.50 12.00 7.15
C TYR A 71 -47.25 12.25 8.65
N GLY A 72 -46.21 13.03 8.96
CA GLY A 72 -45.89 13.45 10.34
C GLY A 72 -44.76 12.68 11.02
N PHE A 73 -44.23 11.61 10.42
CA PHE A 73 -43.19 10.75 11.02
C PHE A 73 -41.75 11.03 10.51
N ILE A 74 -41.42 12.30 10.32
CA ILE A 74 -40.11 12.72 9.78
C ILE A 74 -39.16 13.19 10.89
N SER A 75 -39.70 13.57 12.06
CA SER A 75 -38.90 14.07 13.18
C SER A 75 -37.96 12.99 13.70
N GLU A 76 -36.70 13.37 13.93
CA GLU A 76 -35.74 12.54 14.66
C GLU A 76 -35.92 12.64 16.19
N GLU A 77 -36.81 13.52 16.65
CA GLU A 77 -37.12 13.68 18.06
C GLU A 77 -37.87 12.48 18.61
N PHE A 78 -37.47 12.03 19.80
CA PHE A 78 -38.14 10.94 20.48
C PHE A 78 -39.48 11.42 21.07
N ILE A 79 -40.58 10.85 20.56
CA ILE A 79 -41.93 11.13 21.05
C ILE A 79 -42.31 10.07 22.10
N PRO A 80 -42.35 10.38 23.41
CA PRO A 80 -42.66 9.40 24.44
C PRO A 80 -44.16 9.06 24.45
N PHE A 81 -44.48 7.76 24.55
CA PHE A 81 -45.84 7.33 24.87
C PHE A 81 -46.13 7.61 26.36
N ARG A 82 -47.18 8.39 26.64
CA ARG A 82 -47.65 8.64 28.00
C ARG A 82 -48.76 7.64 28.35
N PHE A 83 -48.82 7.26 29.62
CA PHE A 83 -49.83 6.35 30.16
C PHE A 83 -50.82 7.14 31.02
N ALA A 84 -52.11 6.97 30.76
CA ALA A 84 -53.19 7.42 31.61
C ALA A 84 -54.07 6.22 31.98
N SER A 85 -54.36 6.06 33.27
CA SER A 85 -55.28 5.06 33.78
C SER A 85 -56.47 5.77 34.41
N GLY A 86 -57.68 5.48 33.93
CA GLY A 86 -58.92 6.05 34.43
C GLY A 86 -60.10 5.14 34.09
N GLY A 87 -60.99 4.90 35.06
CA GLY A 87 -62.24 4.14 34.84
C GLY A 87 -62.08 2.64 34.53
N GLY A 88 -60.94 2.02 34.89
CA GLY A 88 -60.70 0.58 34.67
C GLY A 88 -60.19 0.20 33.28
N ARG A 89 -59.81 1.18 32.44
CA ARG A 89 -59.14 0.96 31.15
C ARG A 89 -57.73 1.59 31.17
N GLU A 90 -56.78 0.93 30.53
CA GLU A 90 -55.41 1.41 30.33
C GLU A 90 -55.33 2.13 28.97
N LEU A 91 -54.94 3.40 28.97
CA LEU A 91 -54.84 4.20 27.75
C LEU A 91 -53.42 4.76 27.59
N HIS A 92 -52.88 4.60 26.39
CA HIS A 92 -51.65 5.26 25.98
C HIS A 92 -52.00 6.38 25.01
N PHE A 93 -51.44 7.57 25.23
CA PHE A 93 -51.63 8.72 24.37
C PHE A 93 -50.30 9.41 24.09
N ILE A 94 -50.29 10.16 23.00
CA ILE A 94 -49.18 11.03 22.62
C ILE A 94 -49.55 12.44 23.10
N GLU A 95 -48.66 13.06 23.88
CA GLU A 95 -48.86 14.41 24.38
C GLU A 95 -48.44 15.40 23.29
N ASP A 96 -49.41 16.03 22.65
CA ASP A 96 -49.17 17.08 21.66
C ASP A 96 -49.08 18.43 22.36
N LYS A 97 -47.85 18.93 22.53
CA LYS A 97 -47.61 20.27 23.09
C LYS A 97 -47.76 21.33 22.00
N GLU A 98 -48.57 22.34 22.28
CA GLU A 98 -48.66 23.54 21.44
C GLU A 98 -47.35 24.35 21.58
N LEU A 99 -46.75 24.71 20.44
CA LEU A 99 -45.52 25.50 20.36
C LEU A 99 -45.83 26.88 19.78
N ASP A 100 -45.19 27.92 20.29
CA ASP A 100 -45.31 29.27 19.72
C ASP A 100 -44.49 29.38 18.43
N LEU A 101 -45.11 29.93 17.37
CA LEU A 101 -44.47 30.12 16.07
C LEU A 101 -43.29 31.10 16.15
N ASN A 102 -43.35 32.07 17.07
CA ASN A 102 -42.24 33.02 17.26
C ASN A 102 -40.97 32.34 17.78
N GLU A 103 -41.11 31.28 18.59
CA GLU A 103 -39.96 30.53 19.11
C GLU A 103 -39.28 29.72 18.00
N ILE A 104 -40.07 29.16 17.08
CA ILE A 104 -39.56 28.38 15.94
C ILE A 104 -38.81 29.29 14.96
N ILE A 105 -39.35 30.47 14.66
CA ILE A 105 -38.73 31.43 13.73
C ILE A 105 -37.41 31.97 14.28
N ASN A 106 -37.35 32.24 15.59
CA ASN A 106 -36.14 32.74 16.26
C ASN A 106 -35.17 31.64 16.67
N GLY A 107 -35.50 30.37 16.40
CA GLY A 107 -34.66 29.22 16.70
C GLY A 107 -33.33 29.26 15.96
N SER A 108 -32.25 28.78 16.60
CA SER A 108 -30.94 28.67 15.96
C SER A 108 -30.94 27.58 14.89
N LEU A 109 -30.37 27.87 13.72
CA LEU A 109 -30.20 26.89 12.65
C LEU A 109 -29.29 25.73 13.10
N PRO A 110 -29.58 24.48 12.68
CA PRO A 110 -28.76 23.33 13.00
C PRO A 110 -27.40 23.42 12.30
N LYS A 111 -26.37 22.85 12.94
CA LYS A 111 -25.03 22.77 12.35
C LYS A 111 -25.01 21.74 11.22
N ILE A 112 -24.48 22.12 10.07
CA ILE A 112 -24.34 21.23 8.91
C ILE A 112 -23.10 20.34 9.12
N PRO A 113 -23.21 19.02 8.93
CA PRO A 113 -22.06 18.12 8.94
C PRO A 113 -21.07 18.44 7.81
N HIS A 114 -19.84 17.94 7.94
CA HIS A 114 -18.85 18.02 6.85
C HIS A 114 -19.24 17.11 5.69
N ASP A 115 -18.79 17.48 4.49
CA ASP A 115 -18.97 16.67 3.28
C ASP A 115 -18.29 15.29 3.40
N VAL A 116 -18.81 14.33 2.64
CA VAL A 116 -18.33 12.94 2.65
C VAL A 116 -16.92 12.87 2.03
N ALA A 117 -15.94 12.46 2.83
CA ALA A 117 -14.57 12.23 2.39
C ALA A 117 -14.13 10.78 2.66
N MET A 118 -13.30 10.22 1.77
CA MET A 118 -12.72 8.89 1.94
C MET A 118 -11.28 8.97 2.45
N LYS A 119 -10.97 8.21 3.51
CA LYS A 119 -9.62 8.04 4.03
C LYS A 119 -9.21 6.57 3.90
N ALA A 120 -8.18 6.31 3.09
CA ALA A 120 -7.64 4.97 2.91
C ALA A 120 -6.51 4.69 3.93
N HIS A 121 -6.45 3.45 4.44
CA HIS A 121 -5.36 2.95 5.27
C HIS A 121 -5.17 1.45 5.03
N TRP A 122 -4.03 0.91 5.48
CA TRP A 122 -3.74 -0.52 5.37
C TRP A 122 -4.43 -1.31 6.48
N LEU A 123 -5.40 -2.14 6.11
CA LEU A 123 -6.07 -3.07 7.05
C LEU A 123 -5.19 -4.28 7.38
N ALA A 124 -4.50 -4.84 6.38
CA ALA A 124 -3.63 -6.01 6.55
C ALA A 124 -2.50 -6.01 5.52
N ILE A 125 -1.34 -6.51 5.93
CA ILE A 125 -0.16 -6.77 5.09
C ILE A 125 0.18 -8.25 5.26
N GLU A 126 -0.01 -9.04 4.21
CA GLU A 126 0.19 -10.52 4.22
C GLU A 126 -0.60 -11.24 5.32
N GLY A 127 -1.84 -10.82 5.54
CA GLY A 127 -2.72 -11.41 6.55
C GLY A 127 -2.43 -10.95 7.99
N VAL A 128 -1.39 -10.14 8.21
CA VAL A 128 -1.11 -9.52 9.51
C VAL A 128 -1.65 -8.09 9.52
N GLN A 129 -2.47 -7.77 10.51
CA GLN A 129 -2.98 -6.42 10.71
C GLN A 129 -1.91 -5.51 11.31
N PRO A 130 -1.51 -4.42 10.62
CA PRO A 130 -0.51 -3.50 11.17
C PRO A 130 -1.13 -2.66 12.30
N SER A 131 -0.32 -2.32 13.31
CA SER A 131 -0.72 -1.51 14.46
C SER A 131 -0.82 -0.03 14.12
N VAL A 132 -1.74 0.31 13.23
CA VAL A 132 -2.07 1.67 12.80
C VAL A 132 -3.25 2.18 13.64
N PRO A 133 -3.35 3.47 14.01
CA PRO A 133 -4.42 3.98 14.87
C PRO A 133 -5.85 3.69 14.38
N GLU A 134 -6.03 3.58 13.06
CA GLU A 134 -7.29 3.23 12.42
C GLU A 134 -7.67 1.75 12.56
N ASN A 135 -6.71 0.86 12.79
CA ASN A 135 -6.94 -0.57 12.96
C ASN A 135 -7.31 -0.88 14.43
N PRO A 136 -8.27 -1.80 14.67
CA PRO A 136 -8.51 -2.30 16.01
C PRO A 136 -7.21 -2.87 16.59
N VAL A 137 -6.98 -2.59 17.88
CA VAL A 137 -5.94 -3.29 18.62
C VAL A 137 -6.31 -4.77 18.67
N PRO A 138 -5.37 -5.70 18.41
CA PRO A 138 -5.63 -7.12 18.58
C PRO A 138 -6.09 -7.34 20.02
N GLU A 139 -7.39 -7.62 20.20
CA GLU A 139 -7.97 -7.88 21.50
C GLU A 139 -7.31 -9.15 22.05
N THR A 140 -6.30 -8.98 22.91
CA THR A 140 -5.88 -10.05 23.81
C THR A 140 -7.05 -10.34 24.74
N HIS A 141 -7.88 -11.31 24.37
CA HIS A 141 -8.83 -12.02 25.23
C HIS A 141 -9.61 -11.15 26.23
N PHE A 142 -10.53 -10.31 25.77
CA PHE A 142 -11.63 -9.82 26.64
C PHE A 142 -12.95 -9.74 25.88
N SER A 143 -13.71 -10.83 25.98
CA SER A 143 -15.18 -10.86 26.08
C SER A 143 -15.98 -9.85 25.24
N ILE A 144 -16.00 -10.02 23.92
CA ILE A 144 -17.21 -9.70 23.17
C ILE A 144 -18.08 -10.96 23.22
N GLU A 145 -18.97 -11.02 24.20
CA GLU A 145 -20.06 -11.97 24.23
C GLU A 145 -20.79 -11.90 22.89
N VAL A 146 -20.70 -13.00 22.16
CA VAL A 146 -21.38 -13.28 20.91
C VAL A 146 -22.88 -13.20 21.14
N LEU A 147 -23.45 -12.02 20.95
CA LEU A 147 -24.88 -11.86 20.74
C LEU A 147 -25.21 -12.42 19.34
N LYS A 148 -25.77 -13.63 19.38
CA LYS A 148 -26.56 -14.35 18.35
C LYS A 148 -25.83 -15.44 17.54
N LYS A 149 -25.70 -16.61 18.16
CA LYS A 149 -26.21 -17.88 17.59
C LYS A 149 -26.63 -18.83 18.72
N GLY A 150 -27.73 -19.52 18.49
CA GLY A 150 -28.58 -20.12 19.51
C GLY A 150 -28.08 -21.43 20.11
N ASP A 151 -28.64 -21.68 21.29
CA ASP A 151 -28.89 -22.96 21.95
C ASP A 151 -27.70 -23.90 22.17
N LEU A 152 -27.29 -24.02 23.43
CA LEU A 152 -27.65 -25.19 24.24
C LEU A 152 -27.52 -24.84 25.75
N LYS A 153 -28.60 -25.11 26.47
CA LYS A 153 -28.73 -25.19 27.94
C LYS A 153 -27.58 -26.02 28.52
N GLU A 154 -27.05 -25.81 29.72
CA GLU A 154 -27.69 -25.75 31.03
C GLU A 154 -26.57 -25.47 32.07
N GLY A 155 -26.78 -24.64 33.10
CA GLY A 155 -26.71 -25.21 34.46
C GLY A 155 -25.93 -24.36 35.48
N ARG A 156 -26.60 -23.31 35.97
CA ARG A 156 -26.60 -22.74 37.34
C ARG A 156 -25.38 -22.90 38.29
N LYS A 157 -24.96 -21.69 38.74
CA LYS A 157 -24.79 -21.18 40.12
C LYS A 157 -23.50 -21.46 40.90
N GLY A 158 -22.88 -20.34 41.35
CA GLY A 158 -22.32 -20.20 42.70
C GLY A 158 -20.88 -19.64 42.76
N VAL A 159 -20.74 -18.35 43.07
CA VAL A 159 -19.51 -17.71 43.61
C VAL A 159 -19.82 -17.39 45.10
N PRO A 160 -18.91 -17.01 46.03
CA PRO A 160 -17.42 -16.94 46.13
C PRO A 160 -16.91 -17.52 47.51
N PRO A 161 -15.77 -17.15 48.17
CA PRO A 161 -14.54 -16.39 47.81
C PRO A 161 -13.18 -17.03 48.24
N MET A 162 -12.08 -16.41 47.76
CA MET A 162 -10.70 -16.28 48.33
C MET A 162 -9.99 -17.50 48.96
N LYS A 163 -8.79 -17.83 48.44
CA LYS A 163 -7.49 -17.75 49.16
C LYS A 163 -6.29 -18.26 48.34
N SER A 164 -5.26 -17.41 48.33
CA SER A 164 -3.80 -17.64 48.33
C SER A 164 -3.20 -18.98 47.86
N CYS A 165 -2.20 -18.86 46.98
CA CYS A 165 -0.96 -19.64 46.86
C CYS A 165 -1.03 -21.16 47.05
N HIS A 166 -0.71 -21.93 46.01
CA HIS A 166 0.37 -22.94 46.05
C HIS A 166 0.75 -23.33 44.61
N LYS A 167 2.04 -23.12 44.25
CA LYS A 167 2.67 -23.76 43.09
C LYS A 167 2.78 -25.26 43.39
N PRO A 168 2.37 -26.17 42.47
CA PRO A 168 2.89 -27.53 42.47
C PRO A 168 4.11 -27.59 41.56
N GLU A 169 5.26 -27.89 42.16
CA GLU A 169 6.44 -28.36 41.45
C GLU A 169 6.21 -29.78 40.91
N ASN A 170 6.84 -30.05 39.77
CA ASN A 170 7.08 -31.36 39.15
C ASN A 170 5.88 -32.08 38.51
N SER A 171 5.49 -31.57 37.34
CA SER A 171 5.38 -32.45 36.17
C SER A 171 6.45 -32.01 35.18
N SER A 172 7.41 -32.89 34.91
CA SER A 172 8.37 -32.78 33.82
C SER A 172 7.62 -32.86 32.48
N LEU A 173 6.85 -31.82 32.19
CA LEU A 173 6.51 -31.47 30.82
C LEU A 173 7.82 -31.03 30.19
N VAL A 174 8.52 -31.98 29.57
CA VAL A 174 9.44 -31.66 28.47
C VAL A 174 8.70 -30.62 27.66
N ALA A 175 9.22 -29.39 27.60
CA ALA A 175 8.76 -28.41 26.66
C ALA A 175 9.02 -29.05 25.30
N LEU A 176 8.01 -29.76 24.78
CA LEU A 176 7.91 -30.22 23.42
C LEU A 176 8.08 -28.93 22.65
N LYS A 177 9.32 -28.68 22.23
CA LYS A 177 9.68 -27.53 21.42
C LYS A 177 8.71 -27.64 20.27
N SER A 178 7.71 -26.75 20.27
CA SER A 178 6.66 -26.72 19.25
C SER A 178 7.37 -26.97 17.94
N ARG A 179 7.01 -28.06 17.24
CA ARG A 179 7.60 -28.37 15.95
C ARG A 179 7.30 -27.14 15.11
N PHE A 180 8.30 -26.29 14.92
CA PHE A 180 8.18 -25.10 14.11
C PHE A 180 7.85 -25.62 12.72
N THR A 181 6.57 -25.57 12.34
CA THR A 181 6.16 -25.85 10.98
C THR A 181 6.79 -24.75 10.16
N HIS A 182 7.79 -25.12 9.37
CA HIS A 182 8.43 -24.17 8.48
C HIS A 182 7.35 -23.60 7.55
N GLU A 183 7.32 -22.28 7.40
CA GLU A 183 6.30 -21.57 6.61
C GLU A 183 6.28 -22.03 5.14
N LEU A 184 7.40 -22.59 4.66
CA LEU A 184 7.52 -23.18 3.32
C LEU A 184 7.39 -24.71 3.37
N SER A 185 6.65 -25.25 2.41
CA SER A 185 6.60 -26.68 2.12
C SER A 185 7.96 -27.25 1.71
N VAL A 186 8.12 -28.57 1.79
CA VAL A 186 9.36 -29.25 1.37
C VAL A 186 9.62 -29.00 -0.13
N GLU A 187 8.58 -29.03 -0.96
CA GLU A 187 8.68 -28.75 -2.40
C GLU A 187 9.16 -27.33 -2.68
N GLN A 188 8.64 -26.33 -1.95
CA GLN A 188 9.08 -24.94 -2.08
C GLN A 188 10.53 -24.76 -1.64
N GLN A 189 10.99 -25.48 -0.62
CA GLN A 189 12.39 -25.45 -0.20
C GLN A 189 13.31 -26.07 -1.23
N LEU A 190 12.91 -27.20 -1.84
CA LEU A 190 13.65 -27.84 -2.91
C LEU A 190 13.73 -26.93 -4.14
N TYR A 191 12.60 -26.33 -4.53
CA TYR A 191 12.55 -25.34 -5.61
C TYR A 191 13.47 -24.14 -5.33
N TYR A 192 13.38 -23.55 -4.13
CA TYR A 192 14.26 -22.44 -3.73
C TYR A 192 15.74 -22.82 -3.82
N LYS A 193 16.11 -24.02 -3.37
CA LYS A 193 17.48 -24.52 -3.46
C LYS A 193 17.91 -24.70 -4.91
N GLU A 194 17.10 -25.33 -5.74
CA GLU A 194 17.41 -25.58 -7.15
C GLU A 194 17.56 -24.27 -7.93
N ILE A 195 16.67 -23.29 -7.70
CA ILE A 195 16.76 -21.98 -8.33
C ILE A 195 18.00 -21.20 -7.90
N THR A 196 18.32 -21.19 -6.60
CA THR A 196 19.51 -20.48 -6.10
C THR A 196 20.81 -21.10 -6.61
N GLU A 197 20.89 -22.42 -6.69
CA GLU A 197 22.02 -23.13 -7.28
C GLU A 197 22.12 -22.91 -8.80
N ALA A 198 20.99 -22.96 -9.52
CA ALA A 198 20.96 -22.73 -10.97
C ALA A 198 21.28 -21.27 -11.35
N ALA A 199 20.82 -20.29 -10.55
CA ALA A 199 21.11 -18.87 -10.78
C ALA A 199 22.61 -18.54 -10.66
N VAL A 200 23.30 -19.19 -9.71
CA VAL A 200 24.73 -19.01 -9.41
C VAL A 200 25.62 -20.02 -10.15
N GLY A 201 25.03 -21.05 -10.74
CA GLY A 201 25.73 -22.16 -11.41
C GLY A 201 26.51 -21.74 -12.65
N SER A 202 27.39 -22.63 -13.13
CA SER A 202 28.26 -22.37 -14.29
C SER A 202 27.55 -22.50 -15.64
N SER A 203 26.45 -23.27 -15.71
CA SER A 203 25.71 -23.52 -16.95
C SER A 203 24.76 -22.37 -17.30
N GLU A 204 24.96 -21.76 -18.48
CA GLU A 204 24.11 -20.66 -18.95
C GLU A 204 22.66 -21.09 -19.25
N ALA A 205 22.47 -22.30 -19.80
CA ALA A 205 21.13 -22.83 -20.09
C ALA A 205 20.28 -22.97 -18.81
N ARG A 206 20.84 -23.60 -17.76
CA ARG A 206 20.16 -23.75 -16.47
C ARG A 206 19.88 -22.39 -15.81
N ARG A 207 20.79 -21.43 -15.97
CA ARG A 207 20.57 -20.07 -15.46
C ARG A 207 19.42 -19.36 -16.17
N ALA A 208 19.35 -19.46 -17.50
CA ALA A 208 18.28 -18.86 -18.29
C ALA A 208 16.91 -19.46 -17.94
N GLU A 209 16.85 -20.78 -17.76
CA GLU A 209 15.65 -21.50 -17.32
C GLU A 209 15.19 -21.05 -15.93
N ALA A 210 16.10 -20.99 -14.96
CA ALA A 210 15.79 -20.53 -13.60
C ALA A 210 15.30 -19.07 -13.59
N LEU A 211 15.92 -18.18 -14.37
CA LEU A 211 15.48 -16.79 -14.49
C LEU A 211 14.10 -16.67 -15.17
N GLN A 212 13.82 -17.49 -16.17
CA GLN A 212 12.52 -17.50 -16.83
C GLN A 212 11.41 -18.00 -15.90
N SER A 213 11.69 -19.03 -15.10
CA SER A 213 10.80 -19.54 -14.06
C SER A 213 10.47 -18.45 -13.04
N LEU A 214 11.48 -17.74 -12.51
CA LEU A 214 11.27 -16.61 -11.60
C LEU A 214 10.40 -15.48 -12.18
N ALA A 215 10.52 -15.21 -13.48
CA ALA A 215 9.76 -14.17 -14.16
C ALA A 215 8.29 -14.55 -14.43
N THR A 216 7.97 -15.84 -14.50
CA THR A 216 6.65 -16.33 -14.96
C THR A 216 5.82 -16.91 -13.83
N ASP A 217 6.45 -17.47 -12.79
CA ASP A 217 5.75 -18.28 -11.80
C ASP A 217 4.95 -17.44 -10.80
N PRO A 218 3.64 -17.71 -10.62
CA PRO A 218 2.77 -16.93 -9.72
C PRO A 218 2.87 -17.33 -8.24
N GLY A 219 3.39 -18.52 -7.95
CA GLY A 219 3.42 -19.11 -6.60
C GLY A 219 4.59 -18.65 -5.71
N LEU A 220 5.36 -17.65 -6.13
CA LEU A 220 6.64 -17.31 -5.50
C LEU A 220 6.53 -16.30 -4.34
N SER A 221 5.34 -15.77 -4.06
CA SER A 221 5.12 -14.71 -3.06
C SER A 221 5.65 -15.07 -1.67
N GLN A 222 5.42 -16.31 -1.20
CA GLN A 222 5.92 -16.78 0.10
C GLN A 222 7.45 -16.95 0.17
N MET A 223 8.11 -17.12 -0.98
CA MET A 223 9.57 -17.28 -1.07
C MET A 223 10.29 -15.96 -1.31
N LEU A 224 9.55 -14.91 -1.70
CA LEU A 224 10.09 -13.60 -2.04
C LEU A 224 10.97 -12.96 -0.95
N PRO A 225 10.63 -13.01 0.37
CA PRO A 225 11.53 -12.51 1.41
C PRO A 225 12.90 -13.20 1.37
N ARG A 226 12.92 -14.52 1.14
CA ARG A 226 14.16 -15.31 1.14
C ARG A 226 14.99 -15.00 -0.10
N PHE A 227 14.35 -14.82 -1.26
CA PHE A 227 15.05 -14.37 -2.46
C PHE A 227 15.60 -12.95 -2.32
N SER A 228 14.87 -12.03 -1.69
CA SER A 228 15.34 -10.66 -1.40
C SER A 228 16.60 -10.67 -0.53
N THR A 229 16.55 -11.41 0.59
CA THR A 229 17.70 -11.54 1.49
C THR A 229 18.87 -12.28 0.84
N PHE A 230 18.60 -13.33 0.05
CA PHE A 230 19.64 -14.03 -0.72
C PHE A 230 20.37 -13.10 -1.68
N VAL A 231 19.64 -12.27 -2.42
CA VAL A 231 20.28 -11.31 -3.32
C VAL A 231 21.05 -10.25 -2.55
N SER A 232 20.45 -9.68 -1.50
CA SER A 232 21.06 -8.58 -0.74
C SER A 232 22.34 -9.03 -0.03
N GLU A 233 22.30 -10.18 0.62
CA GLU A 233 23.47 -10.80 1.26
C GLU A 233 24.49 -11.29 0.23
N GLY A 234 24.01 -11.89 -0.87
CA GLY A 234 24.83 -12.32 -1.99
C GLY A 234 25.63 -11.17 -2.59
N VAL A 235 25.01 -10.00 -2.79
CA VAL A 235 25.71 -8.80 -3.26
C VAL A 235 26.74 -8.34 -2.22
N ARG A 236 26.38 -8.28 -0.94
CA ARG A 236 27.29 -7.86 0.13
C ARG A 236 28.56 -8.69 0.18
N VAL A 237 28.44 -10.02 0.15
CA VAL A 237 29.58 -10.95 0.18
C VAL A 237 30.40 -10.86 -1.11
N ASN A 238 29.75 -10.84 -2.28
CA ASN A 238 30.45 -10.85 -3.56
C ASN A 238 31.13 -9.53 -3.91
N VAL A 239 30.67 -8.40 -3.35
CA VAL A 239 31.39 -7.12 -3.41
C VAL A 239 32.72 -7.22 -2.65
N VAL A 240 32.73 -7.85 -1.47
CA VAL A 240 33.98 -8.06 -0.71
C VAL A 240 34.91 -9.05 -1.41
N GLN A 241 34.34 -10.12 -1.99
CA GLN A 241 35.10 -11.12 -2.75
C GLN A 241 35.52 -10.65 -4.15
N ASN A 242 35.05 -9.48 -4.61
CA ASN A 242 35.33 -8.91 -5.93
C ASN A 242 34.99 -9.86 -7.10
N ASN A 243 33.88 -10.61 -7.00
CA ASN A 243 33.43 -11.55 -8.03
C ASN A 243 32.38 -10.92 -8.95
N LEU A 244 32.83 -10.38 -10.08
CA LEU A 244 31.97 -9.69 -11.05
C LEU A 244 30.87 -10.60 -11.62
N ALA A 245 31.19 -11.87 -11.92
CA ALA A 245 30.27 -12.78 -12.58
C ALA A 245 29.03 -13.04 -11.71
N LEU A 246 29.24 -13.27 -10.41
CA LEU A 246 28.14 -13.49 -9.47
C LEU A 246 27.28 -12.25 -9.28
N LEU A 247 27.89 -11.05 -9.24
CA LEU A 247 27.13 -9.80 -9.18
C LEU A 247 26.24 -9.60 -10.42
N ILE A 248 26.74 -9.95 -11.62
CA ILE A 248 25.91 -9.92 -12.84
C ILE A 248 24.72 -10.89 -12.73
N TYR A 249 24.95 -12.11 -12.24
CA TYR A 249 23.88 -13.10 -12.10
C TYR A 249 22.82 -12.67 -11.08
N LEU A 250 23.24 -12.11 -9.95
CA LEU A 250 22.34 -11.56 -8.95
C LEU A 250 21.52 -10.38 -9.51
N MET A 251 22.12 -9.46 -10.26
CA MET A 251 21.37 -8.36 -10.89
C MET A 251 20.37 -8.88 -11.95
N ARG A 252 20.71 -9.92 -12.71
CA ARG A 252 19.76 -10.58 -13.63
C ARG A 252 18.61 -11.25 -12.90
N MET A 253 18.88 -11.83 -11.73
CA MET A 253 17.85 -12.39 -10.84
C MET A 253 16.90 -11.31 -10.33
N VAL A 254 17.41 -10.13 -9.92
CA VAL A 254 16.55 -8.99 -9.56
C VAL A 254 15.68 -8.55 -10.72
N LYS A 255 16.23 -8.50 -11.95
CA LYS A 255 15.45 -8.18 -13.13
C LYS A 255 14.31 -9.18 -13.34
N ALA A 256 14.59 -10.48 -13.28
CA ALA A 256 13.58 -11.52 -13.45
C ALA A 256 12.46 -11.41 -12.42
N LEU A 257 12.79 -11.18 -11.14
CA LEU A 257 11.80 -10.95 -10.09
C LEU A 257 10.94 -9.71 -10.36
N MET A 258 11.54 -8.63 -10.88
CA MET A 258 10.84 -7.38 -11.18
C MET A 258 9.94 -7.46 -12.42
N ASP A 259 10.29 -8.30 -13.39
CA ASP A 259 9.46 -8.50 -14.58
C ASP A 259 8.20 -9.35 -14.28
N ASN A 260 8.12 -9.99 -13.11
CA ASN A 260 6.98 -10.81 -12.71
C ASN A 260 5.82 -9.94 -12.18
N PRO A 261 4.69 -9.84 -12.91
CA PRO A 261 3.57 -8.96 -12.53
C PRO A 261 2.76 -9.51 -11.34
N THR A 262 2.92 -10.79 -11.01
CA THR A 262 2.15 -11.44 -9.94
C THR A 262 2.74 -11.20 -8.55
N LEU A 263 3.97 -10.71 -8.49
CA LEU A 263 4.71 -10.47 -7.24
C LEU A 263 4.58 -9.02 -6.81
N ASN A 264 4.15 -8.80 -5.57
CA ASN A 264 4.21 -7.47 -4.97
C ASN A 264 5.59 -7.24 -4.34
N LEU A 265 6.49 -6.63 -5.10
CA LEU A 265 7.84 -6.30 -4.64
C LEU A 265 7.92 -5.09 -3.71
N GLU A 266 6.87 -4.27 -3.62
CA GLU A 266 6.90 -2.98 -2.89
C GLU A 266 7.40 -3.13 -1.45
N LYS A 267 7.00 -4.22 -0.77
CA LYS A 267 7.41 -4.51 0.61
C LYS A 267 8.91 -4.72 0.76
N TYR A 268 9.60 -5.28 -0.24
CA TYR A 268 11.01 -5.68 -0.16
C TYR A 268 11.96 -4.71 -0.87
N LEU A 269 11.44 -3.67 -1.53
CA LEU A 269 12.25 -2.66 -2.22
C LEU A 269 13.28 -1.99 -1.30
N HIS A 270 12.96 -1.81 -0.01
CA HIS A 270 13.86 -1.19 0.96
C HIS A 270 15.15 -2.00 1.19
N GLU A 271 15.13 -3.31 0.97
CA GLU A 271 16.29 -4.21 1.07
C GLU A 271 17.00 -4.33 -0.29
N MET A 272 16.23 -4.44 -1.37
CA MET A 272 16.73 -4.60 -2.74
C MET A 272 17.42 -3.35 -3.30
N ILE A 273 16.87 -2.15 -3.04
CA ILE A 273 17.42 -0.88 -3.55
C ILE A 273 18.85 -0.66 -3.07
N PRO A 274 19.20 -0.81 -1.77
CA PRO A 274 20.59 -0.75 -1.31
C PRO A 274 21.52 -1.74 -2.01
N ALA A 275 21.07 -2.96 -2.30
CA ALA A 275 21.88 -3.96 -2.98
C ALA A 275 22.22 -3.51 -4.42
N VAL A 276 21.21 -3.08 -5.20
CA VAL A 276 21.44 -2.55 -6.55
C VAL A 276 22.28 -1.26 -6.51
N MET A 277 22.03 -0.38 -5.55
CA MET A 277 22.78 0.87 -5.37
C MET A 277 24.26 0.61 -5.05
N THR A 278 24.56 -0.44 -4.28
CA THR A 278 25.93 -0.86 -3.97
C THR A 278 26.65 -1.31 -5.24
N CYS A 279 25.99 -2.04 -6.15
CA CYS A 279 26.57 -2.41 -7.44
C CYS A 279 26.88 -1.20 -8.35
N ILE A 280 26.16 -0.08 -8.18
CA ILE A 280 26.38 1.16 -8.95
C ILE A 280 27.52 1.99 -8.35
N VAL A 281 27.50 2.22 -7.04
CA VAL A 281 28.31 3.25 -6.36
C VAL A 281 29.58 2.68 -5.69
N SER A 282 29.77 1.36 -5.69
CA SER A 282 30.95 0.74 -5.07
C SER A 282 32.27 1.19 -5.71
N ARG A 283 33.28 1.32 -4.84
CA ARG A 283 34.64 1.74 -5.19
C ARG A 283 35.38 0.69 -6.03
N GLN A 284 35.29 -0.57 -5.64
CA GLN A 284 35.94 -1.71 -6.30
C GLN A 284 34.94 -2.86 -6.40
N LEU A 285 34.82 -3.43 -7.60
CA LEU A 285 33.91 -4.55 -7.93
C LEU A 285 34.68 -5.79 -8.41
N CYS A 286 35.94 -5.61 -8.79
CA CYS A 286 36.76 -6.61 -9.45
C CYS A 286 38.18 -6.52 -8.89
N THR A 287 38.88 -7.66 -8.90
CA THR A 287 40.29 -7.72 -8.52
C THR A 287 41.20 -7.11 -9.59
N ARG A 288 40.78 -7.12 -10.87
CA ARG A 288 41.52 -6.55 -12.00
C ARG A 288 40.64 -5.60 -12.83
N PRO A 289 40.63 -4.30 -12.53
CA PRO A 289 39.79 -3.32 -13.24
C PRO A 289 40.17 -3.12 -14.72
N ASP A 290 41.35 -3.57 -15.13
CA ASP A 290 41.87 -3.46 -16.51
C ASP A 290 41.30 -4.49 -17.49
N VAL A 291 40.89 -5.66 -16.99
CA VAL A 291 40.43 -6.80 -17.81
C VAL A 291 38.93 -7.02 -17.66
N ASP A 292 38.40 -6.71 -16.47
CA ASP A 292 37.01 -6.99 -16.13
C ASP A 292 36.08 -5.83 -16.52
N ASN A 293 35.03 -6.14 -17.29
CA ASN A 293 34.02 -5.20 -17.78
C ASN A 293 33.01 -4.75 -16.70
N HIS A 294 33.52 -4.20 -15.61
CA HIS A 294 32.74 -3.69 -14.49
C HIS A 294 31.85 -2.49 -14.86
N TRP A 295 32.19 -1.77 -15.95
CA TRP A 295 31.34 -0.71 -16.53
C TRP A 295 29.97 -1.23 -16.98
N ALA A 296 29.93 -2.41 -17.61
CA ALA A 296 28.70 -3.00 -18.11
C ALA A 296 27.75 -3.39 -16.97
N LEU A 297 28.28 -3.85 -15.83
CA LEU A 297 27.48 -4.11 -14.63
C LEU A 297 26.86 -2.83 -14.08
N ARG A 298 27.63 -1.72 -14.02
CA ARG A 298 27.10 -0.42 -13.56
C ARG A 298 26.00 0.11 -14.47
N ASP A 299 26.19 0.02 -15.79
CA ASP A 299 25.17 0.43 -16.76
C ASP A 299 23.89 -0.42 -16.64
N TYR A 300 24.05 -1.72 -16.43
CA TYR A 300 22.92 -2.63 -16.23
C TYR A 300 22.19 -2.35 -14.92
N ALA A 301 22.92 -2.14 -13.82
CA ALA A 301 22.35 -1.81 -12.53
C ALA A 301 21.69 -0.43 -12.53
N ALA A 302 22.23 0.57 -13.25
CA ALA A 302 21.62 1.88 -13.44
C ALA A 302 20.27 1.78 -14.18
N ARG A 303 20.21 1.00 -15.27
CA ARG A 303 18.96 0.71 -15.99
C ARG A 303 17.94 -0.01 -15.10
N LEU A 304 18.39 -1.00 -14.32
CA LEU A 304 17.56 -1.72 -13.37
C LEU A 304 16.99 -0.77 -12.30
N MET A 305 17.81 0.13 -11.75
CA MET A 305 17.39 1.14 -10.79
C MET A 305 16.35 2.10 -11.38
N ALA A 306 16.51 2.49 -12.65
CA ALA A 306 15.53 3.31 -13.35
C ALA A 306 14.21 2.57 -13.58
N GLN A 307 14.24 1.27 -13.90
CA GLN A 307 13.03 0.45 -13.98
C GLN A 307 12.33 0.36 -12.62
N ILE A 308 13.07 0.16 -11.52
CA ILE A 308 12.51 0.20 -10.15
C ILE A 308 11.83 1.54 -9.88
N CYS A 309 12.47 2.66 -10.25
CA CYS A 309 11.87 3.98 -10.09
C CYS A 309 10.58 4.11 -10.90
N ARG A 310 10.58 3.75 -12.19
CA ARG A 310 9.39 3.89 -13.05
C ARG A 310 8.22 3.01 -12.60
N SER A 311 8.49 1.82 -12.08
CA SER A 311 7.44 0.89 -11.66
C SER A 311 6.85 1.22 -10.28
N PHE A 312 7.65 1.71 -9.34
CA PHE A 312 7.26 1.80 -7.92
C PHE A 312 7.33 3.22 -7.32
N SER A 313 7.68 4.25 -8.11
CA SER A 313 7.67 5.62 -7.62
C SER A 313 6.25 6.14 -7.47
N THR A 314 5.79 6.21 -6.22
CA THR A 314 4.56 6.92 -5.83
C THR A 314 4.93 8.13 -4.97
N SER A 315 4.11 9.18 -4.99
CA SER A 315 4.31 10.40 -4.18
C SER A 315 4.49 10.13 -2.68
N THR A 316 3.98 8.99 -2.20
CA THR A 316 4.09 8.53 -0.80
C THR A 316 5.44 7.84 -0.49
N ASN A 317 6.04 7.15 -1.46
CA ASN A 317 7.22 6.29 -1.22
C ASN A 317 8.55 7.05 -1.36
N LEU A 318 8.56 8.20 -2.04
CA LEU A 318 9.73 9.09 -2.21
C LEU A 318 11.01 8.39 -2.71
N ILE A 319 10.89 7.24 -3.37
CA ILE A 319 12.00 6.40 -3.83
C ILE A 319 12.92 7.19 -4.77
N GLN A 320 12.35 7.89 -5.74
CA GLN A 320 13.12 8.69 -6.71
C GLN A 320 13.92 9.81 -6.02
N SER A 321 13.34 10.50 -5.03
CA SER A 321 14.02 11.55 -4.26
C SER A 321 15.19 10.99 -3.44
N ARG A 322 14.99 9.82 -2.81
CA ARG A 322 16.04 9.14 -2.05
C ARG A 322 17.20 8.69 -2.96
N ILE A 323 16.90 8.10 -4.11
CA ILE A 323 17.92 7.60 -5.05
C ILE A 323 18.70 8.74 -5.69
N THR A 324 18.01 9.76 -6.22
CA THR A 324 18.65 10.97 -6.78
C THR A 324 19.50 11.68 -5.73
N GLY A 325 19.00 11.80 -4.49
CA GLY A 325 19.75 12.35 -3.37
C GLY A 325 21.06 11.60 -3.09
N THR A 326 21.05 10.26 -3.15
CA THR A 326 22.28 9.47 -2.94
C THR A 326 23.27 9.61 -4.10
N PHE A 327 22.82 9.57 -5.36
CA PHE A 327 23.70 9.81 -6.51
C PHE A 327 24.29 11.22 -6.49
N CYS A 328 23.49 12.23 -6.15
CA CYS A 328 23.98 13.59 -5.96
C CYS A 328 25.03 13.66 -4.85
N LYS A 329 24.80 13.05 -3.68
CA LYS A 329 25.79 13.02 -2.60
C LYS A 329 27.11 12.39 -3.06
N CYS A 330 27.06 11.30 -3.82
CA CYS A 330 28.26 10.67 -4.36
C CYS A 330 28.98 11.57 -5.37
N LEU A 331 28.24 12.28 -6.23
CA LEU A 331 28.81 13.21 -7.21
C LEU A 331 29.41 14.47 -6.56
N HIS A 332 28.87 14.91 -5.42
CA HIS A 332 29.39 16.07 -4.69
C HIS A 332 30.54 15.74 -3.75
N ASP A 333 30.72 14.46 -3.36
CA ASP A 333 31.81 14.04 -2.50
C ASP A 333 33.15 14.02 -3.26
N ASP A 334 34.11 14.79 -2.78
CA ASP A 334 35.44 14.92 -3.38
C ASP A 334 36.30 13.66 -3.21
N LYS A 335 36.00 12.83 -2.21
CA LYS A 335 36.72 11.57 -1.93
C LYS A 335 36.17 10.38 -2.73
N SER A 336 35.10 10.57 -3.49
CA SER A 336 34.48 9.51 -4.29
C SER A 336 35.40 9.04 -5.41
N SER A 337 35.46 7.72 -5.62
CA SER A 337 36.21 7.12 -6.73
C SER A 337 35.58 7.46 -8.08
N LEU A 338 36.38 7.55 -9.15
CA LEU A 338 35.90 7.78 -10.53
C LEU A 338 34.85 6.76 -10.97
N ALA A 339 35.03 5.52 -10.54
CA ALA A 339 34.12 4.40 -10.73
C ALA A 339 32.71 4.68 -10.16
N ALA A 340 32.65 5.21 -8.93
CA ALA A 340 31.40 5.56 -8.24
C ALA A 340 30.72 6.80 -8.87
N ARG A 341 31.51 7.77 -9.34
CA ARG A 341 31.00 8.94 -10.08
C ARG A 341 30.39 8.54 -11.40
N TYR A 342 31.05 7.66 -12.16
CA TYR A 342 30.49 7.08 -13.37
C TYR A 342 29.15 6.41 -13.10
N GLY A 343 29.07 5.54 -12.07
CA GLY A 343 27.81 4.89 -11.70
C GLY A 343 26.71 5.89 -11.33
N SER A 344 27.06 6.95 -10.60
CA SER A 344 26.10 8.00 -10.23
C SER A 344 25.59 8.79 -11.43
N VAL A 345 26.47 9.14 -12.39
CA VAL A 345 26.07 9.81 -13.64
C VAL A 345 25.22 8.88 -14.51
N ALA A 346 25.59 7.60 -14.63
CA ALA A 346 24.81 6.60 -15.37
C ALA A 346 23.40 6.42 -14.76
N GLY A 347 23.32 6.35 -13.43
CA GLY A 347 22.06 6.29 -12.71
C GLY A 347 21.18 7.53 -12.95
N LEU A 348 21.74 8.73 -12.83
CA LEU A 348 21.01 9.98 -13.09
C LEU A 348 20.55 10.09 -14.55
N ALA A 349 21.35 9.60 -15.50
CA ALA A 349 21.02 9.60 -16.91
C ALA A 349 19.79 8.74 -17.25
N GLU A 350 19.64 7.58 -16.62
CA GLU A 350 18.52 6.66 -16.87
C GLU A 350 17.21 7.10 -16.19
N LEU A 351 17.29 7.97 -15.17
CA LEU A 351 16.11 8.49 -14.45
C LEU A 351 15.29 9.50 -15.26
N GLY A 352 15.90 10.22 -16.22
CA GLY A 352 15.18 11.10 -17.16
C GLY A 352 15.93 12.39 -17.50
N THR A 353 15.48 13.06 -18.56
CA THR A 353 16.08 14.31 -19.09
C THR A 353 16.02 15.46 -18.10
N ASP A 354 14.91 15.60 -17.37
CA ASP A 354 14.71 16.69 -16.40
C ASP A 354 15.65 16.54 -15.20
N VAL A 355 15.94 15.29 -14.79
CA VAL A 355 16.89 14.98 -13.72
C VAL A 355 18.30 15.35 -14.16
N VAL A 356 18.68 15.02 -15.39
CA VAL A 356 19.97 15.40 -15.98
C VAL A 356 20.10 16.92 -16.08
N GLN A 357 19.06 17.61 -16.54
CA GLN A 357 19.02 19.07 -16.67
C GLN A 357 19.21 19.77 -15.31
N ASN A 358 18.50 19.31 -14.27
CA ASN A 358 18.51 19.99 -12.98
C ASN A 358 19.70 19.61 -12.09
N LEU A 359 20.21 18.37 -12.19
CA LEU A 359 21.22 17.84 -11.26
C LEU A 359 22.61 17.67 -11.88
N ALA A 360 22.70 17.23 -13.14
CA ALA A 360 23.97 16.96 -13.80
C ALA A 360 24.53 18.20 -14.52
N LEU A 361 23.67 18.98 -15.19
CA LEU A 361 24.08 20.13 -16.00
C LEU A 361 24.77 21.25 -15.19
N PRO A 362 24.29 21.65 -13.99
CA PRO A 362 24.99 22.65 -13.18
C PRO A 362 26.39 22.20 -12.70
N ARG A 363 26.62 20.89 -12.63
CA ARG A 363 27.88 20.28 -12.17
C ARG A 363 28.83 19.94 -13.30
N LEU A 364 28.40 20.10 -14.54
CA LEU A 364 29.16 19.72 -15.73
C LEU A 364 30.50 20.47 -15.85
N GLN A 365 30.53 21.76 -15.50
CA GLN A 365 31.78 22.54 -15.48
C GLN A 365 32.79 22.01 -14.46
N VAL A 366 32.32 21.68 -13.26
CA VAL A 366 33.15 21.19 -12.16
C VAL A 366 33.73 19.81 -12.48
N GLU A 367 32.88 18.89 -12.94
CA GLU A 367 33.32 17.55 -13.32
C GLU A 367 34.17 17.56 -14.60
N GLY A 368 33.88 18.44 -15.56
CA GLY A 368 34.73 18.64 -16.74
C GLY A 368 36.13 19.13 -16.37
N GLY A 369 36.25 20.11 -15.47
CA GLY A 369 37.55 20.59 -14.99
C GLY A 369 38.35 19.48 -14.29
N ARG A 370 37.68 18.64 -13.49
CA ARG A 370 38.30 17.48 -12.82
C ARG A 370 38.77 16.43 -13.81
N ILE A 371 37.94 16.05 -14.78
CA ILE A 371 38.31 15.09 -15.84
C ILE A 371 39.51 15.61 -16.62
N LYS A 372 39.55 16.91 -16.95
CA LYS A 372 40.69 17.52 -17.63
C LYS A 372 41.98 17.44 -16.81
N ASN A 373 41.93 17.83 -15.53
CA ASN A 373 43.07 17.73 -14.62
C ASN A 373 43.58 16.28 -14.48
N ILE A 374 42.66 15.31 -14.48
CA ILE A 374 42.99 13.88 -14.42
C ILE A 374 43.49 13.36 -15.76
N LEU A 375 43.21 13.97 -16.91
CA LEU A 375 43.75 13.53 -18.20
C LEU A 375 45.09 14.19 -18.53
N GLU A 376 45.35 15.38 -17.99
CA GLU A 376 46.58 16.16 -18.23
C GLU A 376 47.70 15.86 -17.22
N SER A 377 47.40 15.18 -16.10
CA SER A 377 48.40 14.82 -15.10
C SER A 377 49.41 13.78 -15.63
N PRO A 378 50.72 14.02 -15.60
CA PRO A 378 51.72 13.12 -16.20
C PRO A 378 51.99 11.82 -15.42
N LEU A 379 51.41 11.63 -14.23
CA LEU A 379 51.69 10.51 -13.29
C LEU A 379 50.50 9.53 -13.10
N LEU A 380 49.64 9.38 -14.10
CA LEU A 380 48.38 8.62 -13.93
C LEU A 380 48.54 7.12 -14.09
N ASN A 381 47.79 6.38 -13.26
CA ASN A 381 47.48 4.98 -13.54
C ASN A 381 46.65 4.87 -14.83
N PRO A 382 46.93 3.88 -15.70
CA PRO A 382 46.17 3.66 -16.93
C PRO A 382 44.67 3.41 -16.65
N ILE A 383 44.34 2.81 -15.50
CA ILE A 383 42.97 2.57 -15.04
C ILE A 383 42.18 3.88 -14.89
N ASP A 384 42.79 4.88 -14.24
CA ASP A 384 42.14 6.16 -13.95
C ASP A 384 41.94 6.99 -15.22
N ARG A 385 42.86 6.86 -16.18
CA ARG A 385 42.71 7.46 -17.52
C ARG A 385 41.53 6.87 -18.28
N THR A 386 41.43 5.55 -18.36
CA THR A 386 40.31 4.86 -19.02
C THR A 386 38.97 5.20 -18.33
N ALA A 387 38.95 5.26 -17.00
CA ALA A 387 37.78 5.67 -16.24
C ALA A 387 37.34 7.12 -16.53
N ALA A 388 38.30 8.05 -16.61
CA ALA A 388 38.04 9.45 -16.97
C ALA A 388 37.52 9.59 -18.42
N GLU A 389 38.02 8.79 -19.35
CA GLU A 389 37.54 8.76 -20.73
C GLU A 389 36.10 8.22 -20.84
N HIS A 390 35.78 7.14 -20.11
CA HIS A 390 34.40 6.62 -20.05
C HIS A 390 33.43 7.62 -19.41
N LEU A 391 33.83 8.25 -18.29
CA LEU A 391 33.02 9.28 -17.64
C LEU A 391 32.78 10.48 -18.56
N ARG A 392 33.82 10.94 -19.27
CA ARG A 392 33.72 11.99 -20.29
C ARG A 392 32.73 11.61 -21.39
N GLY A 393 32.85 10.40 -21.94
CA GLY A 393 31.97 9.90 -22.98
C GLY A 393 30.51 9.83 -22.53
N LEU A 394 30.27 9.37 -21.30
CA LEU A 394 28.94 9.27 -20.70
C LEU A 394 28.28 10.65 -20.52
N LEU A 395 29.01 11.62 -19.96
CA LEU A 395 28.52 12.99 -19.80
C LEU A 395 28.16 13.63 -21.15
N VAL A 396 29.02 13.48 -22.16
CA VAL A 396 28.74 14.02 -23.50
C VAL A 396 27.50 13.36 -24.11
N LYS A 397 27.39 12.03 -24.00
CA LYS A 397 26.27 11.24 -24.55
C LYS A 397 24.92 11.63 -23.95
N HIS A 398 24.85 11.85 -22.63
CA HIS A 398 23.58 12.10 -21.94
C HIS A 398 23.25 13.59 -21.76
N CYS A 399 24.25 14.47 -21.60
CA CYS A 399 24.00 15.91 -21.53
C CYS A 399 23.78 16.53 -22.92
N GLY A 400 24.34 15.97 -24.00
CA GLY A 400 24.19 16.50 -25.36
C GLY A 400 22.73 16.66 -25.81
N PRO A 401 21.90 15.59 -25.75
CA PRO A 401 20.47 15.67 -26.10
C PRO A 401 19.69 16.70 -25.26
N VAL A 402 19.99 16.81 -23.96
CA VAL A 402 19.34 17.76 -23.05
C VAL A 402 19.71 19.21 -23.39
N ILE A 403 20.97 19.47 -23.73
CA ILE A 403 21.41 20.81 -24.14
C ILE A 403 20.83 21.16 -25.52
N LYS A 404 20.67 20.19 -26.43
CA LYS A 404 19.97 20.38 -27.71
C LYS A 404 18.53 20.85 -27.53
N THR A 405 17.81 20.35 -26.51
CA THR A 405 16.44 20.79 -26.23
C THR A 405 16.36 22.18 -25.59
N ILE A 406 17.41 22.62 -24.91
CA ILE A 406 17.44 23.92 -24.20
C ILE A 406 17.95 25.04 -25.11
N ARG A 407 18.97 24.80 -25.94
CA ARG A 407 19.66 25.81 -26.74
C ARG A 407 19.21 25.77 -28.21
N GLN A 408 18.74 26.92 -28.70
CA GLN A 408 18.45 27.13 -30.12
C GLN A 408 19.75 27.52 -30.88
N PRO A 409 19.88 27.19 -32.18
CA PRO A 409 21.04 27.56 -33.00
C PRO A 409 21.26 29.09 -33.03
N PRO A 410 22.51 29.60 -33.17
CA PRO A 410 23.72 28.91 -33.62
C PRO A 410 24.60 28.29 -32.51
N ASP A 411 25.31 27.21 -32.81
CA ASP A 411 26.19 26.52 -31.86
C ASP A 411 27.66 26.96 -32.07
N HIS A 412 28.15 27.88 -31.23
CA HIS A 412 29.55 28.32 -31.27
C HIS A 412 30.39 27.61 -30.19
N PRO A 413 31.53 26.99 -30.56
CA PRO A 413 32.33 26.20 -29.61
C PRO A 413 32.87 27.04 -28.43
N GLU A 414 33.07 28.34 -28.63
CA GLU A 414 33.54 29.28 -27.60
C GLU A 414 32.48 29.55 -26.52
N GLU A 415 31.20 29.62 -26.89
CA GLU A 415 30.11 29.79 -25.94
C GLU A 415 29.90 28.52 -25.12
N TYR A 416 30.00 27.35 -25.75
CA TYR A 416 29.94 26.07 -25.06
C TYR A 416 31.12 25.87 -24.10
N LEU A 417 32.30 26.37 -24.42
CA LEU A 417 33.46 26.37 -23.52
C LEU A 417 33.22 27.27 -22.30
N LYS A 418 32.56 28.41 -22.49
CA LYS A 418 32.19 29.33 -21.40
C LYS A 418 31.10 28.75 -20.50
N ASP A 419 30.10 28.09 -21.07
CA ASP A 419 28.93 27.58 -20.35
C ASP A 419 29.16 26.20 -19.72
N TYR A 420 30.00 25.34 -20.33
CA TYR A 420 30.17 23.95 -19.90
C TYR A 420 31.64 23.54 -19.68
N GLY A 421 32.57 24.49 -19.74
CA GLY A 421 33.98 24.28 -19.44
C GLY A 421 34.71 23.41 -20.47
N SER A 422 35.66 22.60 -20.00
CA SER A 422 36.51 21.74 -20.84
C SER A 422 35.75 20.69 -21.68
N LEU A 423 34.50 20.39 -21.31
CA LEU A 423 33.63 19.47 -22.04
C LEU A 423 32.81 20.16 -23.15
N GLY A 424 32.74 21.49 -23.13
CA GLY A 424 31.95 22.30 -24.06
C GLY A 424 32.20 22.02 -25.54
N PRO A 425 33.46 22.02 -26.03
CA PRO A 425 33.74 21.77 -27.45
C PRO A 425 33.33 20.36 -27.91
N LEU A 426 33.49 19.35 -27.06
CA LEU A 426 33.09 17.96 -27.35
C LEU A 426 31.57 17.81 -27.38
N ILE A 427 30.88 18.50 -26.48
CA ILE A 427 29.41 18.55 -26.46
C ILE A 427 28.88 19.27 -27.70
N CYS A 428 29.50 20.38 -28.11
CA CYS A 428 29.16 21.09 -29.33
C CYS A 428 29.30 20.17 -30.57
N GLN A 429 30.42 19.45 -30.69
CA GLN A 429 30.61 18.46 -31.76
C GLN A 429 29.58 17.33 -31.73
N HIS A 430 29.17 16.89 -30.54
CA HIS A 430 28.15 15.87 -30.38
C HIS A 430 26.75 16.38 -30.76
N ILE A 431 26.41 17.62 -30.39
CA ILE A 431 25.13 18.27 -30.75
C ILE A 431 25.05 18.50 -32.26
N ILE A 432 26.14 18.91 -32.90
CA ILE A 432 26.23 19.04 -34.37
C ILE A 432 25.97 17.69 -35.05
N LYS A 433 26.42 16.57 -34.46
CA LYS A 433 26.12 15.22 -34.96
C LYS A 433 24.70 14.74 -34.67
N LEU A 434 24.05 15.28 -33.64
CA LEU A 434 22.70 14.89 -33.21
C LEU A 434 21.61 15.72 -33.90
N ARG A 435 21.94 16.91 -34.41
CA ARG A 435 21.08 17.70 -35.31
C ARG A 435 21.17 17.14 -36.71
#